data_AF-A0A6V7MGP6-F1
#
_entry.id   AF-A0A6V7MGP6-F1
#
_cell.length_a   1.000
_cell.length_b   1.000
_cell.length_c   1.000
_cell.angle_alpha   90.00
_cell.angle_beta   90.00
_cell.angle_gamma   90.00
#
_symmetry.space_group_name_H-M   'P 1'
#
loop_
_entity.id
_entity.type
_entity.pdbx_description
1 polymer ?
#
loop_
_entity_poly.entity_id
_entity_poly.type
_entity_poly.pdbx_seq_one_letter_code
_entity_poly.pdbx_strand_id
1 'polypeptide(L)' 'LLKLRDLVKTPKAPDMEIHLRQADPDSYGRVLSDIKSKEIRNFIVDTKQEHMQHFLRMVSI' A
#
# COMPACT_ATOMS: atom_id res chain seq x y z
N LEU A 1 2.62 17.61 3.87
CA LEU A 1 1.97 16.35 3.45
C LEU A 1 2.51 15.99 2.08
N LEU A 2 3.17 14.84 1.95
CA LEU A 2 3.82 14.40 0.71
C LEU A 2 2.84 13.48 -0.02
N LYS A 3 2.46 13.80 -1.28
CA LYS A 3 1.55 12.93 -2.03
C LYS A 3 2.34 11.74 -2.56
N LEU A 4 1.75 10.54 -2.54
CA LEU A 4 2.40 9.32 -3.04
C LEU A 4 2.91 9.47 -4.48
N ARG A 5 2.19 10.23 -5.31
CA ARG A 5 2.58 10.54 -6.70
C ARG A 5 3.87 11.34 -6.81
N ASP A 6 4.17 12.18 -5.81
CA ASP A 6 5.38 12.98 -5.77
C ASP A 6 6.59 12.14 -5.31
N LEU A 7 6.36 11.16 -4.43
CA LEU A 7 7.38 10.18 -4.03
C LEU A 7 7.87 9.33 -5.21
N VAL A 8 6.94 8.90 -6.07
CA VAL A 8 7.26 8.08 -7.26
C VAL A 8 8.15 8.82 -8.28
N LYS A 9 8.08 10.15 -8.31
CA LYS A 9 8.86 11.02 -9.22
C LYS A 9 10.27 11.34 -8.72
N THR A 10 10.56 11.03 -7.46
CA THR A 10 11.88 11.32 -6.86
C THR A 10 12.93 10.38 -7.47
N PRO A 11 14.16 10.86 -7.76
CA PRO A 11 15.23 10.00 -8.27
C PRO A 11 15.41 8.80 -7.33
N LYS A 12 15.14 7.61 -7.86
CA LYS A 12 15.16 6.39 -7.07
C LYS A 12 16.60 5.97 -6.83
N ALA A 13 16.85 5.36 -5.66
CA ALA A 13 18.04 4.53 -5.52
C ALA A 13 18.01 3.45 -6.63
N PRO A 14 19.15 3.08 -7.23
CA PRO A 14 19.22 2.18 -8.39
C PRO A 14 18.42 0.88 -8.24
N ASP A 15 18.26 0.38 -7.01
CA ASP A 15 17.63 -0.91 -6.70
C ASP A 15 16.23 -0.78 -6.05
N MET A 16 15.62 0.42 -6.06
CA MET A 16 14.32 0.62 -5.44
C MET A 16 13.16 0.40 -6.42
N GLU A 17 12.46 -0.73 -6.26
CA GLU A 17 11.21 -1.01 -6.96
C GLU A 17 10.00 -0.37 -6.23
N ILE A 18 9.08 0.23 -6.99
CA ILE A 18 7.87 0.83 -6.42
C ILE A 18 6.64 0.22 -7.11
N HIS A 19 5.73 -0.33 -6.31
CA HIS A 19 4.44 -0.82 -6.76
C HIS A 19 3.32 0.12 -6.31
N LEU A 20 2.39 0.43 -7.21
CA LEU A 20 1.18 1.21 -6.92
C LEU A 20 -0.05 0.32 -7.09
N ARG A 21 -0.93 0.33 -6.09
CA ARG A 21 -2.19 -0.41 -6.08
C ARG A 21 -3.29 0.46 -5.49
N GLN A 22 -4.48 0.40 -6.10
CA GLN A 22 -5.72 0.94 -5.55
C GLN A 22 -6.55 -0.21 -4.98
N ALA A 23 -7.26 0.06 -3.89
CA ALA A 23 -8.04 -0.95 -3.19
C ALA A 23 -9.24 -0.29 -2.49
N ASP A 24 -10.38 -0.96 -2.57
CA ASP A 24 -11.59 -0.69 -1.78
C ASP A 24 -11.64 -1.61 -0.55
N PRO A 25 -12.45 -1.28 0.48
CA PRO A 25 -12.56 -2.08 1.70
C PRO A 25 -12.76 -3.58 1.48
N ASP A 26 -13.56 -3.96 0.47
CA ASP A 26 -13.85 -5.36 0.15
C ASP A 26 -12.68 -6.08 -0.56
N SER A 27 -11.69 -5.33 -1.04
CA SER A 27 -10.54 -5.84 -1.79
C SER A 27 -9.25 -5.92 -0.98
N TYR A 28 -9.22 -5.39 0.25
CA TYR A 28 -8.01 -5.32 1.07
C TYR A 28 -7.36 -6.68 1.29
N GLY A 29 -8.13 -7.73 1.61
CA GLY A 29 -7.57 -9.07 1.83
C GLY A 29 -6.83 -9.62 0.61
N ARG A 30 -7.40 -9.41 -0.60
CA ARG A 30 -6.75 -9.81 -1.86
C ARG A 30 -5.47 -9.03 -2.11
N VAL A 31 -5.51 -7.70 -1.95
CA VAL A 31 -4.34 -6.84 -2.18
C VAL A 31 -3.22 -7.14 -1.18
N LEU A 32 -3.55 -7.37 0.09
CA LEU A 32 -2.58 -7.76 1.12
C LEU A 32 -1.96 -9.14 0.83
N SER A 33 -2.74 -10.09 0.30
CA SER A 33 -2.22 -11.40 -0.11
C SER A 33 -1.23 -11.27 -1.27
N ASP A 34 -1.53 -10.44 -2.26
CA ASP A 34 -0.61 -10.13 -3.36
C ASP A 34 0.69 -9.48 -2.84
N ILE A 35 0.59 -8.52 -1.91
CA ILE A 35 1.75 -7.87 -1.27
C ILE A 35 2.62 -8.90 -0.54
N LYS A 36 2.00 -9.79 0.26
CA LYS A 36 2.68 -10.89 0.96
C LYS A 36 3.39 -11.82 -0.03
N SER A 37 2.75 -12.21 -1.14
CA SER A 37 3.34 -13.10 -2.15
C SER A 37 4.53 -12.51 -2.90
N LYS A 38 4.62 -11.18 -2.96
CA LYS A 38 5.72 -10.44 -3.60
C LYS A 38 6.84 -10.07 -2.64
N GLU A 39 6.76 -10.53 -1.39
CA GLU A 39 7.72 -10.23 -0.33
C GLU A 39 7.91 -8.71 -0.08
N ILE A 40 6.89 -7.90 -0.37
CA ILE A 40 6.94 -6.45 -0.15
C ILE A 40 6.79 -6.19 1.35
N ARG A 41 7.87 -5.70 1.98
CA ARG A 41 7.92 -5.48 3.44
C ARG A 41 7.56 -4.07 3.87
N ASN A 42 7.63 -3.11 2.96
CA ASN A 42 7.36 -1.69 3.23
C ASN A 42 6.30 -1.19 2.26
N PHE A 43 5.22 -0.61 2.78
CA PHE A 43 4.20 0.05 1.98
C PHE A 43 3.60 1.23 2.75
N ILE A 44 3.07 2.19 1.99
CA ILE A 44 2.37 3.37 2.51
C ILE A 44 0.92 3.26 2.05
N VAL A 45 -0.01 3.53 2.97
CA VAL A 45 -1.45 3.48 2.69
C VAL A 45 -2.01 4.90 2.72
N ASP A 46 -2.54 5.34 1.58
CA ASP A 46 -3.32 6.57 1.46
C ASP A 46 -4.80 6.19 1.41
N THR A 47 -5.52 6.45 2.49
CA THR A 47 -6.93 6.05 2.63
C THR A 47 -7.72 7.05 3.46
N LYS A 48 -9.04 7.05 3.31
CA LYS A 48 -9.94 7.85 4.15
C LYS A 48 -10.00 7.28 5.56
N GLN A 49 -10.25 8.15 6.53
CA GLN A 49 -10.36 7.76 7.95
C GLN A 49 -11.42 6.67 8.17
N GLU A 50 -12.57 6.74 7.46
CA GLU A 50 -13.64 5.74 7.55
C GLU A 50 -13.23 4.32 7.11
N HIS A 51 -12.21 4.19 6.26
CA HIS A 51 -11.74 2.90 5.76
C HIS A 51 -10.59 2.32 6.59
N MET A 52 -9.96 3.12 7.46
CA MET A 52 -8.79 2.70 8.23
C MET A 52 -9.09 1.49 9.14
N GLN A 53 -10.27 1.47 9.77
CA GLN A 53 -10.67 0.35 10.63
C GLN A 53 -10.86 -0.96 9.85
N HIS A 54 -11.40 -0.89 8.63
CA HIS A 54 -11.51 -2.05 7.75
C HIS A 54 -10.12 -2.55 7.33
N PHE A 55 -9.21 -1.64 7.03
CA PHE A 55 -7.83 -1.97 6.65
C PHE A 55 -7.07 -2.66 7.78
N LEU A 56 -7.07 -2.08 8.99
CA LEU A 56 -6.31 -2.60 10.14
C LEU A 56 -6.76 -4.00 10.58
N ARG A 57 -8.06 -4.31 10.47
CA ARG A 57 -8.59 -5.66 10.75
C ARG A 57 -7.99 -6.72 9.83
N MET A 58 -7.77 -6.40 8.56
CA MET A 58 -7.22 -7.34 7.59
C MET A 58 -5.70 -7.52 7.72
N VAL A 59 -4.98 -6.50 8.18
CA VAL A 59 -3.53 -6.60 8.44
C VAL A 59 -3.23 -7.46 9.67
N SER A 60 -4.15 -7.50 10.63
CA SER A 60 -4.00 -8.23 11.90
C SER A 60 -4.30 -9.73 11.81
N ILE A 61 -4.67 -10.23 10.62
CA ILE A 61 -4.93 -11.65 10.31
C ILE A 61 -3.79 -12.20 9.42
#